data_AF-A0A969A577-F1
#
_entry.id   AF-A0A969A577-F1
#
_cell.length_a   1.000
_cell.length_b   1.000
_cell.length_c   1.000
_cell.angle_alpha   90.00
_cell.angle_beta   90.00
_cell.angle_gamma   90.00
#
_symmetry.space_group_name_H-M   'P 1'
#
loop_
_entity.id
_entity.type
_entity.pdbx_description
1 polymer ?
#
loop_
_entity_poly.entity_id
_entity_poly.type
_entity_poly.pdbx_seq_one_letter_code
_entity_poly.pdbx_strand_id
1 'polypeptide(L)'
;MKKAKRDIQGKFAIKSDDYREVRSLRLTDNTWKALGIVSECLGLTKADYLEEIVKNSLLPCNTREESKLNPSITRYEEEIENLKVQVLNLKKQNSELSERSAIAFVHDVVDFESITKRILFELKMGRQASGYKAAKKALNRFIQEIKHRVDSF
;
A
#
# COMPACT_ATOMS: atom_id res chain seq x y z
N MET A 1 26.42 -6.42 -24.04
CA MET A 1 27.07 -7.56 -23.32
C MET A 1 28.57 -7.30 -23.25
N LYS A 2 29.13 -7.00 -22.08
CA LYS A 2 30.59 -6.80 -21.91
C LYS A 2 31.27 -8.17 -21.87
N LYS A 3 32.10 -8.48 -22.88
CA LYS A 3 32.89 -9.71 -22.93
C LYS A 3 33.96 -9.67 -21.83
N ALA A 4 34.02 -10.70 -20.99
CA ALA A 4 35.04 -10.82 -19.95
C ALA A 4 36.43 -10.96 -20.60
N LYS A 5 37.36 -10.08 -20.22
CA LYS A 5 38.75 -10.10 -20.70
C LYS A 5 39.48 -11.28 -20.04
N ARG A 6 40.17 -12.10 -20.84
CA ARG A 6 40.99 -13.23 -20.37
C ARG A 6 42.35 -12.71 -19.93
N ASP A 7 42.96 -13.40 -18.96
CA ASP A 7 44.34 -13.19 -18.54
C ASP A 7 45.34 -13.72 -19.58
N ILE A 8 46.62 -13.32 -19.49
CA ILE A 8 47.72 -13.69 -20.38
C ILE A 8 48.00 -15.21 -20.44
N GLN A 9 47.45 -15.99 -19.52
CA GLN A 9 47.48 -17.46 -19.54
C GLN A 9 46.17 -18.11 -20.04
N GLY A 10 45.23 -17.33 -20.59
CA GLY A 10 43.94 -17.82 -21.07
C GLY A 10 42.93 -18.17 -19.98
N LYS A 11 43.27 -17.93 -18.71
CA LYS A 11 42.37 -18.11 -17.56
C LYS A 11 41.42 -16.92 -17.42
N PHE A 12 40.23 -17.17 -16.88
CA PHE A 12 39.28 -16.10 -16.56
C PHE A 12 39.89 -15.22 -15.46
N ALA A 13 39.96 -13.91 -15.71
CA ALA A 13 40.42 -12.96 -14.71
C ALA A 13 39.54 -13.07 -13.46
N ILE A 14 40.17 -13.13 -12.29
CA ILE A 14 39.49 -13.15 -11.00
C ILE A 14 38.74 -11.81 -10.89
N LYS A 15 37.43 -11.86 -10.61
CA LYS A 15 36.56 -10.66 -10.60
C LYS A 15 36.73 -9.79 -9.35
N SER A 16 37.54 -10.24 -8.38
CA SER A 16 37.84 -9.54 -7.12
C SER A 16 39.28 -9.84 -6.70
N ASP A 17 40.00 -8.85 -6.18
CA ASP A 17 41.38 -8.96 -5.70
C ASP A 17 41.47 -9.56 -4.27
N ASP A 18 40.31 -9.78 -3.64
CA ASP A 18 40.23 -10.31 -2.28
C ASP A 18 40.41 -11.83 -2.26
N TYR A 19 41.52 -12.30 -1.70
CA TYR A 19 41.70 -13.71 -1.34
C TYR A 19 40.71 -14.10 -0.25
N ARG A 20 39.61 -14.76 -0.64
CA ARG A 20 38.65 -15.37 0.30
C ARG A 20 38.93 -16.85 0.46
N GLU A 21 38.93 -17.34 1.69
CA GLU A 21 38.94 -18.78 1.96
C GLU A 21 37.59 -19.39 1.58
N VAL A 22 37.58 -20.21 0.53
CA VAL A 22 36.36 -20.90 0.08
C VAL A 22 36.32 -22.32 0.63
N ARG A 23 35.12 -22.80 0.96
CA ARG A 23 34.85 -24.20 1.31
C ARG A 23 33.60 -24.67 0.55
N SER A 24 33.53 -25.97 0.26
CA SER A 24 32.38 -26.56 -0.43
C SER A 24 31.28 -26.95 0.57
N LEU A 25 30.05 -26.51 0.30
CA LEU A 25 28.85 -26.88 1.06
C LEU A 25 28.03 -27.89 0.24
N ARG A 26 27.58 -28.99 0.86
CA ARG A 26 26.65 -29.94 0.25
C ARG A 26 25.24 -29.71 0.78
N LEU A 27 24.28 -29.52 -0.12
CA LEU A 27 22.85 -29.37 0.17
C LEU A 27 22.05 -30.18 -0.84
N THR A 28 20.78 -30.44 -0.55
CA THR A 28 19.87 -31.03 -1.55
C THR A 28 19.58 -30.04 -2.68
N ASP A 29 19.21 -30.55 -3.85
CA ASP A 29 18.88 -29.72 -5.02
C ASP A 29 17.74 -28.74 -4.74
N ASN A 30 16.71 -29.19 -4.01
CA ASN A 30 15.59 -28.35 -3.60
C ASN A 30 16.04 -27.19 -2.72
N THR A 31 16.92 -27.45 -1.74
CA THR A 31 17.49 -26.43 -0.86
C THR A 31 18.35 -25.45 -1.66
N TRP A 32 19.18 -25.93 -2.58
CA TRP A 32 20.00 -25.08 -3.46
C TRP A 32 19.16 -24.16 -4.35
N LYS A 33 18.05 -24.67 -4.87
CA LYS A 33 17.11 -23.89 -5.69
C LYS A 33 16.43 -22.81 -4.87
N ALA A 34 15.90 -23.16 -3.70
CA ALA A 34 15.25 -22.20 -2.79
C ALA A 34 16.21 -21.08 -2.38
N LEU A 35 17.46 -21.43 -2.01
CA LEU A 35 18.48 -20.46 -1.65
C LEU A 35 18.80 -19.50 -2.80
N GLY A 36 18.81 -20.00 -4.04
CA GLY A 36 18.97 -19.17 -5.23
C GLY A 36 17.87 -18.12 -5.38
N ILE A 37 16.61 -18.56 -5.32
CA ILE A 37 15.45 -17.67 -5.46
C ILE A 37 15.51 -16.55 -4.41
N VAL A 38 15.74 -16.90 -3.14
CA VAL A 38 15.78 -15.90 -2.06
C VAL A 38 16.93 -14.92 -2.24
N SER A 39 18.12 -15.39 -2.60
CA SER A 39 19.26 -14.50 -2.84
C SER A 39 19.01 -13.53 -4.00
N GLU A 40 18.37 -13.99 -5.08
CA GLU A 40 18.05 -13.18 -6.25
C GLU A 40 17.00 -12.10 -5.92
N CYS A 41 15.97 -12.43 -5.13
CA CYS A 41 14.98 -11.47 -4.65
C CYS A 41 15.60 -10.34 -3.83
N LEU A 42 16.70 -10.61 -3.12
CA LEU A 42 17.44 -9.63 -2.32
C LEU A 42 18.55 -8.93 -3.12
N GLY A 43 18.74 -9.28 -4.41
CA GLY A 43 19.82 -8.74 -5.23
C GLY A 43 21.23 -9.18 -4.80
N LEU A 44 21.33 -10.25 -4.01
CA LEU A 44 22.57 -10.78 -3.47
C LEU A 44 23.04 -12.01 -4.25
N THR A 45 24.33 -12.31 -4.18
CA THR A 45 24.80 -13.63 -4.61
C THR A 45 24.43 -14.68 -3.56
N LYS A 46 24.28 -15.94 -3.97
CA LYS A 46 24.04 -17.07 -3.05
C LYS A 46 25.09 -17.13 -1.92
N ALA A 47 26.34 -16.78 -2.23
CA ALA A 47 27.44 -16.78 -1.26
C ALA A 47 27.30 -15.61 -0.27
N ASP A 48 27.04 -14.40 -0.75
CA ASP A 48 26.87 -13.23 0.13
C ASP A 48 25.64 -13.39 1.03
N TYR A 49 24.56 -13.96 0.50
CA TYR A 49 23.38 -14.29 1.28
C TYR A 49 23.67 -15.30 2.39
N LEU A 50 24.47 -16.34 2.11
CA LEU A 50 24.91 -17.30 3.13
C LEU A 50 25.80 -16.64 4.20
N GLU A 51 26.73 -15.77 3.80
CA GLU A 51 27.55 -15.03 4.75
C GLU A 51 26.71 -14.09 5.63
N GLU A 52 25.72 -13.42 5.04
CA GLU A 52 24.81 -12.53 5.76
C GLU A 52 23.94 -13.30 6.76
N ILE A 53 23.41 -14.46 6.36
CA ILE A 53 22.71 -15.36 7.29
C ILE A 53 23.63 -15.67 8.47
N VAL A 54 24.86 -16.13 8.23
CA VAL A 54 25.79 -16.52 9.32
C VAL A 54 26.22 -15.32 10.18
N LYS A 55 26.39 -14.13 9.60
CA LYS A 55 26.72 -12.90 10.34
C LYS A 55 25.56 -12.45 11.23
N ASN A 56 24.33 -12.54 10.72
CA ASN A 56 23.12 -12.11 11.44
C ASN A 56 22.61 -13.16 12.42
N SER A 57 22.89 -14.44 12.17
CA SER A 57 22.62 -15.55 13.09
C SER A 57 23.89 -15.88 13.87
N LEU A 58 24.08 -15.16 14.98
CA LEU A 58 25.12 -15.37 16.00
C LEU A 58 25.16 -16.84 16.49
N LEU A 59 25.82 -17.68 15.70
CA LEU A 59 26.21 -19.09 15.86
C LEU A 59 25.14 -20.12 16.30
N PRO A 60 25.14 -21.33 15.71
CA PRO A 60 24.44 -22.47 16.28
C PRO A 60 25.18 -22.95 17.52
N CYS A 61 24.68 -22.55 18.70
CA CYS A 61 25.15 -23.04 19.98
C CYS A 61 24.41 -24.34 20.32
N ASN A 62 25.15 -25.44 20.46
CA ASN A 62 24.65 -26.76 20.88
C ASN A 62 24.27 -26.82 22.39
N THR A 63 24.54 -25.76 23.16
CA THR A 63 24.06 -25.58 24.55
C THR A 63 22.89 -24.60 24.66
N ARG A 64 22.33 -24.12 23.54
CA ARG A 64 21.17 -23.24 23.59
C ARG A 64 19.92 -24.09 23.85
N GLU A 65 19.35 -23.98 25.05
CA GLU A 65 17.97 -24.40 25.30
C GLU A 65 17.09 -23.79 24.20
N GLU A 66 16.26 -24.62 23.56
CA GLU A 66 15.33 -24.26 22.48
C GLU A 66 14.24 -23.26 22.90
N SER A 67 14.43 -22.52 23.99
CA SER A 67 13.54 -21.45 24.37
C SER A 67 14.02 -20.14 23.73
N LYS A 68 13.19 -19.60 22.84
CA LYS A 68 13.28 -18.26 22.25
C LYS A 68 14.23 -18.13 21.06
N LEU A 69 13.84 -18.73 19.92
CA LEU A 69 13.91 -18.07 18.60
C LEU A 69 13.06 -18.79 17.54
N ASN A 70 11.93 -19.37 17.94
CA ASN A 70 10.82 -19.40 16.99
C ASN A 70 10.35 -17.94 16.87
N PRO A 71 10.27 -17.34 15.67
CA PRO A 71 9.31 -16.27 15.48
C PRO A 71 7.97 -16.93 15.83
N SER A 72 7.53 -16.71 17.06
CA SER A 72 6.29 -17.28 17.57
C SER A 72 5.22 -16.80 16.61
N ILE A 73 4.73 -17.73 15.80
CA ILE A 73 3.62 -17.50 14.86
C ILE A 73 2.47 -16.83 15.64
N THR A 74 2.31 -17.22 16.91
CA THR A 74 1.42 -16.62 17.91
C THR A 74 1.64 -15.13 18.21
N ARG A 75 2.88 -14.61 18.25
CA ARG A 75 3.13 -13.17 18.47
C ARG A 75 2.73 -12.32 17.26
N TYR A 76 2.96 -12.85 16.05
CA TYR A 76 2.51 -12.19 14.82
C TYR A 76 1.01 -12.33 14.63
N GLU A 77 0.38 -13.43 15.06
CA GLU A 77 -1.07 -13.60 15.03
C GLU A 77 -1.79 -12.57 15.91
N GLU A 78 -1.29 -12.31 17.12
CA GLU A 78 -1.85 -11.29 18.01
C GLU A 78 -1.68 -9.87 17.44
N GLU A 79 -0.53 -9.58 16.84
CA GLU A 79 -0.28 -8.31 16.15
C GLU A 79 -1.16 -8.15 14.90
N ILE A 80 -1.35 -9.21 14.12
CA ILE A 80 -2.25 -9.25 12.96
C ILE A 80 -3.70 -9.00 13.41
N GLU A 81 -4.13 -9.61 14.51
CA GLU A 81 -5.49 -9.43 15.02
C GLU A 81 -5.71 -8.01 15.55
N ASN A 82 -4.73 -7.45 16.27
CA ASN A 82 -4.74 -6.05 16.69
C ASN A 82 -4.80 -5.09 15.50
N LEU A 83 -4.03 -5.36 14.44
CA LEU A 83 -4.04 -4.57 13.20
C LEU A 83 -5.39 -4.66 12.48
N LYS A 84 -6.03 -5.84 12.43
CA LYS A 84 -7.37 -5.98 11.86
C LYS A 84 -8.40 -5.15 12.63
N VAL A 85 -8.36 -5.18 13.96
CA VAL A 85 -9.25 -4.36 14.79
C VAL A 85 -9.02 -2.87 14.53
N GLN A 86 -7.77 -2.43 14.42
CA GLN A 86 -7.45 -1.05 14.06
C GLN A 86 -7.98 -0.67 12.68
N VAL A 87 -7.79 -1.52 11.67
CA VAL A 87 -8.30 -1.29 10.31
C VAL A 87 -9.82 -1.20 10.30
N LEU A 88 -10.52 -2.05 11.04
CA LEU A 88 -11.97 -2.00 11.17
C LEU A 88 -12.44 -0.70 11.82
N ASN A 89 -11.77 -0.26 12.88
CA ASN A 89 -12.08 0.99 13.56
C ASN A 89 -11.83 2.21 12.65
N LEU A 90 -10.69 2.25 11.97
CA LEU A 90 -10.36 3.31 11.00
C LEU A 90 -11.34 3.35 9.83
N LYS A 91 -11.79 2.19 9.31
CA LYS A 91 -12.84 2.13 8.28
C LYS A 91 -14.14 2.74 8.77
N LYS A 92 -14.55 2.43 10.00
CA LYS A 92 -15.75 3.00 10.62
C LYS A 92 -15.62 4.52 10.76
N GLN A 93 -14.50 5.01 11.32
CA GLN A 93 -14.23 6.44 11.47
C GLN A 93 -14.20 7.17 10.12
N ASN A 94 -13.62 6.57 9.08
CA ASN A 94 -13.61 7.15 7.74
C ASN A 94 -15.01 7.21 7.12
N SER A 95 -15.89 6.24 7.39
CA SER A 95 -17.30 6.32 6.97
C SER A 95 -18.00 7.51 7.63
N GLU A 96 -17.87 7.64 8.95
CA GLU A 96 -18.47 8.74 9.73
C GLU A 96 -17.90 10.12 9.32
N LEU A 97 -16.59 10.20 9.05
CA LEU A 97 -15.95 11.42 8.56
C LEU A 97 -16.37 11.77 7.13
N SER A 98 -16.53 10.78 6.26
CA SER A 98 -17.05 10.98 4.91
C SER A 98 -18.48 11.52 4.94
N GLU A 99 -19.33 11.00 5.82
CA GLU A 99 -20.70 11.49 6.04
C GLU A 99 -20.71 12.93 6.55
N ARG A 100 -19.93 13.24 7.60
CA ARG A 100 -19.79 14.61 8.11
C ARG A 100 -19.25 15.59 7.07
N SER A 101 -18.29 15.16 6.26
CA SER A 101 -17.73 15.99 5.20
C SER A 101 -18.74 16.27 4.09
N ALA A 102 -19.62 15.33 3.76
CA ALA A 102 -20.69 15.53 2.79
C ALA A 102 -21.74 16.54 3.29
N ILE A 103 -22.07 16.47 4.58
CA ILE A 103 -22.97 17.43 5.23
C ILE A 103 -22.37 18.84 5.20
N ALA A 104 -21.11 18.99 5.63
CA ALA A 104 -20.41 20.28 5.60
C ALA A 104 -20.29 20.85 4.18
N PHE A 105 -20.01 20.00 3.18
CA PHE A 105 -19.91 20.44 1.78
C PHE A 105 -21.23 21.01 1.26
N VAL A 106 -22.35 20.33 1.49
CA VAL A 106 -23.66 20.78 1.03
C VAL A 106 -24.12 22.05 1.75
N HIS A 107 -23.79 22.20 3.03
CA HIS A 107 -24.20 23.36 3.82
C HIS A 107 -23.34 24.60 3.55
N ASP A 108 -22.02 24.45 3.50
CA ASP A 108 -21.07 25.57 3.57
C ASP A 108 -20.36 25.88 2.24
N VAL A 109 -20.30 24.92 1.32
CA VAL A 109 -19.53 25.06 0.07
C VAL A 109 -20.42 25.22 -1.16
N VAL A 110 -21.58 24.55 -1.18
CA VAL A 110 -22.47 24.57 -2.35
C VAL A 110 -23.31 25.85 -2.38
N ASP A 111 -22.97 26.75 -3.31
CA ASP A 111 -23.82 27.89 -3.65
C ASP A 111 -24.98 27.48 -4.58
N PHE A 112 -26.06 26.99 -3.97
CA PHE A 112 -27.29 26.63 -4.67
C PHE A 112 -27.95 27.80 -5.40
N GLU A 113 -27.72 29.04 -4.97
CA GLU A 113 -28.30 30.22 -5.64
C GLU A 113 -27.61 30.46 -7.00
N SER A 114 -26.28 30.37 -7.03
CA SER A 114 -25.50 30.44 -8.27
C SER A 114 -25.88 29.31 -9.24
N ILE A 115 -26.01 28.08 -8.75
CA ILE A 115 -26.45 26.92 -9.55
C ILE A 115 -27.86 27.16 -10.13
N THR A 116 -28.79 27.66 -9.32
CA THR A 116 -30.16 27.96 -9.76
C THR A 116 -30.17 29.02 -10.87
N LYS A 117 -29.39 30.09 -10.71
CA LYS A 117 -29.24 31.14 -11.73
C LYS A 117 -28.67 30.58 -13.03
N ARG A 118 -27.64 29.73 -12.95
CA ARG A 118 -27.02 29.09 -14.12
C ARG A 118 -28.01 28.20 -14.86
N ILE A 119 -28.73 27.32 -14.17
CA ILE A 119 -29.69 26.41 -14.80
C ILE A 119 -30.84 27.19 -15.46
N LEU A 120 -31.37 28.22 -14.79
CA LEU A 120 -32.43 29.04 -15.38
C LEU A 120 -31.93 29.81 -16.63
N PHE A 121 -30.67 30.22 -16.64
CA PHE A 121 -30.04 30.83 -17.80
C PHE A 121 -29.85 29.82 -18.96
N GLU A 122 -29.34 28.62 -18.69
CA GLU A 122 -29.19 27.54 -19.69
C GLU A 122 -30.53 27.14 -20.31
N LEU A 123 -31.59 27.10 -19.50
CA LEU A 123 -32.96 26.85 -19.94
C LEU A 123 -33.60 28.06 -20.66
N LYS A 124 -32.86 29.16 -20.86
CA LYS A 124 -33.33 30.43 -21.44
C LYS A 124 -34.59 30.99 -20.75
N MET A 125 -34.75 30.67 -19.47
CA MET A 125 -35.88 31.13 -18.66
C MET A 125 -35.53 32.46 -18.03
N GLY A 126 -35.76 33.54 -18.78
CA GLY A 126 -35.74 34.90 -18.24
C GLY A 126 -36.88 35.09 -17.23
N ARG A 127 -36.77 36.11 -16.35
CA ARG A 127 -37.79 36.39 -15.31
C ARG A 127 -39.21 36.59 -15.86
N GLN A 128 -39.33 36.98 -17.13
CA GLN A 128 -40.59 37.21 -17.83
C GLN A 128 -41.10 35.98 -18.61
N ALA A 129 -40.32 34.91 -18.70
CA ALA A 129 -40.75 33.69 -19.37
C ALA A 129 -41.89 33.03 -18.58
N SER A 130 -42.91 32.53 -19.30
CA SER A 130 -44.08 31.89 -18.71
C SER A 130 -43.72 30.70 -17.80
N GLY A 131 -42.66 29.96 -18.15
CA GLY A 131 -42.16 28.81 -17.39
C GLY A 131 -41.25 29.12 -16.19
N TYR A 132 -40.75 30.36 -16.06
CA TYR A 132 -39.69 30.71 -15.10
C TYR A 132 -40.10 30.42 -13.65
N LYS A 133 -41.34 30.80 -13.27
CA LYS A 133 -41.84 30.57 -11.91
C LYS A 133 -41.97 29.09 -11.59
N ALA A 134 -42.44 28.29 -12.55
CA ALA A 134 -42.59 26.85 -12.37
C ALA A 134 -41.23 26.17 -12.21
N ALA A 135 -40.26 26.49 -13.08
CA ALA A 135 -38.91 25.94 -12.98
C ALA A 135 -38.19 26.37 -11.71
N LYS A 136 -38.25 27.66 -11.33
CA LYS A 136 -37.67 28.13 -10.08
C LYS A 136 -38.27 27.43 -8.86
N LYS A 137 -39.59 27.21 -8.85
CA LYS A 137 -40.26 26.47 -7.78
C LYS A 137 -39.81 25.01 -7.72
N ALA A 138 -39.69 24.34 -8.87
CA ALA A 138 -39.20 22.97 -8.95
C ALA A 138 -37.74 22.84 -8.45
N LEU A 139 -36.86 23.76 -8.87
CA LEU A 139 -35.47 23.81 -8.42
C LEU A 139 -35.36 24.04 -6.91
N ASN A 140 -36.14 24.98 -6.36
CA ASN A 140 -36.16 25.22 -4.92
C ASN A 140 -36.62 23.98 -4.13
N ARG A 141 -37.64 23.28 -4.63
CA ARG A 141 -38.10 22.02 -4.02
C ARG A 141 -37.02 20.94 -4.07
N PHE A 142 -36.34 20.79 -5.20
CA PHE A 142 -35.24 19.85 -5.34
C PHE A 142 -34.09 20.16 -4.37
N ILE A 143 -33.71 21.43 -4.23
CA ILE A 143 -32.69 21.86 -3.25
C ILE A 143 -33.12 21.53 -1.83
N GLN A 144 -34.39 21.73 -1.48
CA GLN A 144 -34.92 21.35 -0.16
C GLN A 144 -34.86 19.83 0.06
N GLU A 145 -35.16 19.02 -0.95
CA GLU A 145 -35.05 17.56 -0.86
C GLU A 145 -33.59 17.10 -0.70
N ILE A 146 -32.63 17.74 -1.38
CA ILE A 146 -31.20 17.48 -1.16
C ILE A 146 -30.81 17.79 0.27
N LYS A 147 -31.15 19.00 0.77
CA LYS A 147 -30.82 19.41 2.15
C LYS A 147 -31.43 18.46 3.17
N HIS A 148 -32.72 18.12 3.01
CA HIS A 148 -33.40 17.19 3.91
C HIS A 148 -32.76 15.80 3.93
N ARG A 149 -32.35 15.27 2.77
CA ARG A 149 -31.63 13.99 2.72
C ARG A 149 -30.30 14.06 3.45
N VAL A 150 -29.56 15.15 3.27
CA VAL A 150 -28.27 15.38 3.93
C VAL A 150 -28.44 15.52 5.45
N ASP A 151 -29.49 16.19 5.92
CA ASP A 151 -29.80 16.34 7.35
C ASP A 151 -30.34 15.05 8.00
N SER A 152 -30.75 14.06 7.21
CA SER A 152 -31.29 12.77 7.68
C SER A 152 -30.24 11.67 7.82
N PHE A 153 -28.98 11.95 7.47
CA PHE A 153 -27.82 11.08 7.71
C PHE A 153 -27.16 11.44 9.05
#